data_AF-A0A2S6QNA9-F1
#
_entry.id   AF-A0A2S6QNA9-F1
#
_cell.length_a   1.000
_cell.length_b   1.000
_cell.length_c   1.000
_cell.angle_alpha   90.00
_cell.angle_beta   90.00
_cell.angle_gamma   90.00
#
_symmetry.space_group_name_H-M   'P 1'
#
loop_
_entity.id
_entity.type
_entity.pdbx_description
1 polymer ?
#
loop_
_entity_poly.entity_id
_entity_poly.type
_entity_poly.pdbx_seq_one_letter_code
_entity_poly.pdbx_strand_id
1 'polypeptide(L)'
;MVDHASGHRERLRDKFIEVGTTALADYEMLELLLMQSIPRKDVKPLAKELIAHFGTFAKVLDADYKDLLDFTGVGKSTAFSLKLASGINQTYGKHQAREK
;
A
#
# COMPACT_ATOMS: atom_id res chain seq x y z
N MET A 1 -17.47 -9.66 21.35
CA MET A 1 -17.08 -8.56 20.45
C MET A 1 -16.53 -9.19 19.19
N VAL A 2 -17.29 -9.13 18.09
CA VAL A 2 -16.81 -9.62 16.79
C VAL A 2 -15.75 -8.62 16.34
N ASP A 3 -14.49 -9.06 16.30
CA ASP A 3 -13.38 -8.23 15.85
C ASP A 3 -13.55 -7.91 14.36
N HIS A 4 -14.16 -6.75 14.05
CA HIS A 4 -14.39 -6.30 12.68
C HIS A 4 -13.09 -6.12 11.87
N ALA A 5 -11.93 -6.02 12.55
CA ALA A 5 -10.63 -5.90 11.91
C ALA A 5 -10.15 -7.22 11.28
N SER A 6 -10.49 -8.36 11.90
CA SER A 6 -10.09 -9.69 11.39
C SER A 6 -10.71 -9.99 10.01
N GLY A 7 -12.01 -9.74 9.84
CA GLY A 7 -12.68 -9.95 8.55
C GLY A 7 -12.35 -8.90 7.48
N HIS A 8 -11.95 -7.68 7.85
CA HIS A 8 -11.65 -6.63 6.87
C HIS A 8 -10.43 -6.97 6.01
N ARG A 9 -9.37 -7.46 6.65
CA ARG A 9 -8.14 -7.89 5.96
C ARG A 9 -8.41 -9.01 4.97
N GLU A 10 -9.22 -9.99 5.35
CA GLU A 10 -9.58 -11.12 4.49
C GLU A 10 -10.43 -10.65 3.31
N ARG A 11 -11.50 -9.89 3.55
CA ARG A 11 -12.36 -9.35 2.49
C ARG A 11 -11.60 -8.50 1.46
N LEU A 12 -10.63 -7.67 1.88
CA LEU A 12 -9.82 -6.89 0.95
C LEU A 12 -8.89 -7.78 0.10
N ARG A 13 -8.34 -8.84 0.69
CA ARG A 13 -7.50 -9.80 -0.05
C ARG A 13 -8.34 -10.58 -1.06
N ASP A 14 -9.49 -11.07 -0.66
CA ASP A 14 -10.41 -11.80 -1.54
C ASP A 14 -10.86 -10.91 -2.70
N LYS A 15 -11.23 -9.66 -2.40
CA LYS A 15 -11.56 -8.65 -3.41
C LYS A 15 -10.39 -8.43 -4.38
N PHE A 16 -9.16 -8.27 -3.90
CA PHE A 16 -8.00 -8.13 -4.79
C PHE A 16 -7.79 -9.37 -5.69
N ILE A 17 -7.97 -10.57 -5.15
CA ILE A 17 -7.79 -11.82 -5.90
C ILE A 17 -8.89 -12.00 -6.97
N GLU A 18 -10.14 -11.66 -6.65
CA GLU A 18 -11.30 -11.87 -7.53
C GLU A 18 -11.33 -10.88 -8.70
N VAL A 19 -11.10 -9.60 -8.42
CA VAL A 19 -11.35 -8.51 -9.39
C VAL A 19 -10.10 -7.68 -9.71
N GLY A 20 -8.96 -7.96 -9.06
CA GLY A 20 -7.70 -7.27 -9.32
C GLY A 20 -7.70 -5.81 -8.89
N THR A 21 -6.87 -5.01 -9.56
CA THR A 21 -6.67 -3.58 -9.23
C THR A 21 -7.83 -2.67 -9.66
N THR A 22 -8.72 -3.13 -10.54
CA THR A 22 -9.78 -2.29 -11.13
C THR A 22 -10.94 -2.01 -10.18
N ALA A 23 -11.04 -2.74 -9.07
CA ALA A 23 -12.14 -2.62 -8.11
C ALA A 23 -11.75 -1.99 -6.76
N LEU A 24 -10.47 -1.70 -6.55
CA LEU A 24 -9.99 -1.15 -5.27
C LEU A 24 -9.75 0.35 -5.40
N ALA A 25 -10.16 1.09 -4.37
CA ALA A 25 -9.75 2.49 -4.24
C ALA A 25 -8.25 2.58 -3.91
N ASP A 26 -7.61 3.70 -4.25
CA ASP A 26 -6.18 3.94 -3.98
C ASP A 26 -5.77 3.65 -2.53
N TYR A 27 -6.59 4.06 -1.55
CA TYR A 27 -6.31 3.79 -0.15
C TYR A 27 -6.48 2.30 0.20
N GLU A 28 -7.37 1.55 -0.45
CA GLU A 28 -7.54 0.11 -0.22
C GLU A 28 -6.35 -0.69 -0.76
N MET A 29 -5.82 -0.27 -1.91
CA MET A 29 -4.55 -0.80 -2.44
C MET A 29 -3.40 -0.53 -1.47
N LEU A 30 -3.34 0.68 -0.90
CA LEU A 30 -2.33 1.04 0.08
C LEU A 30 -2.50 0.26 1.39
N GLU A 31 -3.74 0.04 1.86
CA GLU A 31 -4.04 -0.80 3.01
C GLU A 31 -3.43 -2.21 2.84
N LEU A 32 -3.66 -2.85 1.69
CA LEU A 32 -3.14 -4.19 1.40
C LEU A 32 -1.60 -4.25 1.47
N LEU A 33 -0.92 -3.21 1.00
CA LEU A 33 0.54 -3.10 1.06
C LEU A 33 1.02 -2.88 2.50
N LEU A 34 0.44 -1.92 3.22
CA LEU A 34 0.79 -1.62 4.61
C LEU A 34 0.53 -2.80 5.55
N MET A 35 -0.50 -3.61 5.27
CA MET A 35 -0.81 -4.83 6.02
C MET A 35 0.31 -5.88 5.99
N GLN A 36 1.22 -5.83 5.01
CA GLN A 36 2.38 -6.72 4.90
C GLN A 36 3.53 -6.27 5.80
N SER A 37 3.74 -4.96 5.94
CA SER A 37 4.82 -4.40 6.76
C SER A 37 4.39 -4.08 8.20
N ILE A 38 3.09 -3.93 8.45
CA ILE A 38 2.50 -3.63 9.76
C ILE A 38 1.49 -4.73 10.14
N PRO A 39 1.96 -5.84 10.74
CA PRO A 39 1.08 -6.96 11.09
C PRO A 39 0.19 -6.65 12.29
N ARG A 40 -1.06 -7.16 12.25
CA ARG A 40 -2.01 -7.13 13.39
C ARG A 40 -2.36 -5.72 13.90
N LYS A 41 -2.33 -4.71 13.05
CA LYS A 41 -2.82 -3.36 13.34
C LYS A 41 -3.86 -2.92 12.31
N ASP A 42 -4.74 -2.01 12.71
CA ASP A 42 -5.57 -1.28 11.78
C ASP A 42 -4.71 -0.23 11.05
N VAL A 43 -4.53 -0.43 9.74
CA VAL A 43 -3.73 0.45 8.87
C VAL A 43 -4.59 1.36 8.01
N LYS A 44 -5.92 1.24 8.10
CA LYS A 44 -6.85 2.04 7.32
C LYS A 44 -6.73 3.55 7.58
N PRO A 45 -6.60 4.02 8.83
CA PRO A 45 -6.37 5.43 9.10
C PRO A 45 -5.07 5.93 8.45
N LEU A 46 -3.99 5.16 8.60
CA LEU A 46 -2.69 5.50 8.02
C LEU A 46 -2.72 5.54 6.49
N ALA A 47 -3.37 4.57 5.84
CA ALA A 47 -3.53 4.56 4.39
C ALA A 47 -4.27 5.82 3.90
N LYS A 48 -5.36 6.19 4.59
CA LYS A 48 -6.11 7.42 4.27
C LYS A 48 -5.30 8.68 4.50
N GLU A 49 -4.53 8.74 5.59
CA GLU A 49 -3.68 9.87 5.93
C GLU A 49 -2.59 10.09 4.87
N LEU A 50 -1.91 9.03 4.46
CA LEU A 50 -0.90 9.07 3.40
C LEU A 50 -1.50 9.52 2.06
N ILE A 51 -2.67 8.98 1.69
CA ILE A 51 -3.37 9.41 0.47
C ILE A 51 -3.83 10.86 0.57
N ALA A 52 -4.34 11.31 1.72
CA ALA A 52 -4.76 12.70 1.89
C ALA A 52 -3.58 13.67 1.79
N HIS A 53 -2.40 13.29 2.28
CA HIS A 53 -1.20 14.11 2.24
C HIS A 53 -0.54 14.12 0.84
N PHE A 54 -0.26 12.94 0.28
CA PHE A 54 0.47 12.83 -0.98
C PHE A 54 -0.44 12.90 -2.22
N GLY A 55 -1.73 12.62 -2.07
CA GLY A 55 -2.78 12.81 -3.07
C GLY A 55 -3.25 11.52 -3.75
N THR A 56 -2.34 10.65 -4.21
CA THR A 56 -2.68 9.41 -4.92
C THR A 56 -1.80 8.24 -4.48
N PHE A 57 -2.22 7.02 -4.78
CA PHE A 57 -1.41 5.82 -4.50
C PHE A 57 0.00 5.92 -5.10
N ALA A 58 0.10 6.35 -6.37
CA ALA A 58 1.39 6.54 -7.04
C ALA A 58 2.27 7.57 -6.32
N LYS A 59 1.69 8.71 -5.91
CA LYS A 59 2.44 9.75 -5.19
C LYS A 59 2.93 9.28 -3.82
N VAL A 60 2.20 8.39 -3.14
CA VAL A 60 2.69 7.77 -1.88
C VAL A 60 3.91 6.88 -2.15
N LEU A 61 3.91 6.08 -3.22
CA LEU A 61 5.05 5.23 -3.56
C LEU A 61 6.27 6.04 -4.03
N ASP A 62 6.03 7.17 -4.67
CA ASP A 62 7.08 8.06 -5.18
C ASP A 62 7.63 9.02 -4.12
N ALA A 63 6.91 9.25 -3.02
CA ALA A 63 7.33 10.08 -1.89
C ALA A 63 8.75 9.75 -1.40
N ASP A 64 9.46 10.77 -0.91
CA ASP A 64 10.81 10.58 -0.39
C ASP A 64 10.81 9.71 0.86
N TYR A 65 11.85 8.89 1.01
CA TYR A 65 11.97 7.97 2.16
C TYR A 65 11.91 8.69 3.50
N LYS A 66 12.46 9.92 3.57
CA LYS A 66 12.47 10.74 4.78
C LYS A 66 11.06 11.24 5.12
N ASP A 67 10.35 11.78 4.14
CA ASP A 67 8.98 12.29 4.32
C ASP A 67 8.02 11.19 4.79
N LEU A 68 8.20 9.96 4.30
CA LEU A 68 7.42 8.81 4.76
C LEU A 68 7.63 8.52 6.26
N LEU A 69 8.83 8.78 6.80
CA LEU A 69 9.13 8.52 8.23
C LEU A 69 8.48 9.53 9.18
N ASP A 70 7.97 10.65 8.67
CA ASP A 70 7.28 11.65 9.50
C ASP A 70 5.87 11.19 9.92
N PHE A 71 5.35 10.12 9.31
CA PHE A 71 4.02 9.59 9.61
C PHE A 71 4.05 8.62 10.78
N THR A 72 3.17 8.84 11.76
CA THR A 72 3.02 7.94 12.91
C THR A 72 2.60 6.55 12.43
N GLY A 73 3.38 5.52 12.79
CA GLY A 73 3.15 4.15 12.34
C GLY A 73 3.97 3.74 11.11
N VAL A 74 4.64 4.68 10.43
CA VAL A 74 5.57 4.37 9.34
C VAL A 74 6.99 4.28 9.89
N GLY A 75 7.41 3.05 10.23
CA GLY A 75 8.80 2.77 10.56
C GLY A 75 9.67 2.56 9.32
N LYS A 76 11.00 2.48 9.51
CA LYS A 76 12.00 2.24 8.46
C LYS A 76 11.65 1.09 7.50
N SER A 77 11.12 -0.01 8.04
CA SER A 77 10.71 -1.17 7.26
C SER A 77 9.47 -0.89 6.40
N THR A 78 8.48 -0.17 6.92
CA THR A 78 7.28 0.20 6.15
C THR A 78 7.62 1.19 5.05
N ALA A 79 8.40 2.25 5.36
CA ALA A 79 8.89 3.19 4.36
C ALA A 79 9.67 2.48 3.25
N PHE A 80 10.55 1.52 3.61
CA PHE A 80 11.27 0.71 2.64
C PHE A 80 10.33 -0.13 1.78
N SER A 81 9.34 -0.82 2.36
CA SER A 81 8.35 -1.61 1.62
C SER A 81 7.57 -0.77 0.61
N LEU A 82 7.20 0.47 0.94
CA LEU A 82 6.55 1.40 -0.01
C LEU A 82 7.48 1.74 -1.18
N LYS A 83 8.74 2.11 -0.91
CA LYS A 83 9.72 2.40 -1.98
C LYS A 83 10.02 1.16 -2.83
N LEU A 84 10.10 -0.01 -2.20
CA LEU A 84 10.31 -1.29 -2.88
C LEU A 84 9.18 -1.59 -3.86
N ALA A 85 7.92 -1.32 -3.50
CA ALA A 85 6.78 -1.49 -4.41
C ALA A 85 6.93 -0.63 -5.68
N SER A 86 7.34 0.64 -5.56
CA SER A 86 7.66 1.49 -6.73
C SER A 86 8.80 0.88 -7.57
N GLY A 87 9.89 0.45 -6.91
CA GLY A 87 11.03 -0.16 -7.58
C GLY A 87 10.70 -1.45 -8.33
N ILE A 88 9.83 -2.30 -7.77
CA ILE A 88 9.32 -3.51 -8.43
C ILE A 88 8.52 -3.13 -9.68
N ASN A 89 7.59 -2.18 -9.57
CA ASN A 89 6.78 -1.73 -10.71
C ASN A 89 7.66 -1.15 -11.84
N GLN A 90 8.64 -0.31 -11.50
CA GLN A 90 9.58 0.25 -12.48
C GLN A 90 10.42 -0.84 -13.15
N THR A 91 10.89 -1.83 -12.38
CA THR A 91 11.67 -2.95 -12.91
C THR A 91 10.81 -3.80 -13.84
N TYR A 92 9.61 -4.20 -13.41
CA TYR A 92 8.66 -4.96 -14.23
C TYR A 92 8.32 -4.24 -15.53
N GLY A 93 8.02 -2.93 -15.49
CA GLY A 93 7.74 -2.12 -16.68
C GLY A 93 8.93 -2.05 -17.65
N LYS A 94 10.16 -1.94 -17.15
CA LYS A 94 11.38 -1.98 -17.99
C LYS A 94 11.53 -3.32 -18.71
N HIS A 95 11.18 -4.44 -18.08
CA HIS A 95 11.23 -5.75 -18.72
C HIS A 95 10.17 -5.90 -19.81
N GLN A 96 8.93 -5.49 -19.53
CA GLN A 96 7.83 -5.52 -20.52
C GLN A 96 8.11 -4.65 -21.77
N ALA A 97 8.84 -3.54 -21.62
CA ALA A 97 9.22 -2.69 -22.73
C ALA A 97 10.35 -3.24 -23.61
N ARG A 98 11.19 -4.15 -23.07
CA ARG A 98 12.30 -4.79 -23.81
C ARG A 98 11.87 -6.02 -24.61
N GLU A 99 10.75 -6.62 -24.24
CA GLU A 99 10.16 -7.78 -24.91
C GLU A 99 9.25 -7.41 -26.09
N LYS A 100 9.01 -6.11 -26.30
CA LYS A 100 8.30 -5.54 -27.45
C LYS A 100 9.29 -5.04 -28.49
#